data_AF-A0AAN8H561-F1
#
_entry.id   AF-A0AAN8H561-F1
#
_cell.length_a   1.000
_cell.length_b   1.000
_cell.length_c   1.000
_cell.angle_alpha   90.00
_cell.angle_beta   90.00
_cell.angle_gamma   90.00
#
_symmetry.space_group_name_H-M   'P 1'
#
loop_
_entity.id
_entity.type
_entity.pdbx_description
1 polymer ?
#
loop_
_entity_poly.entity_id
_entity_poly.type
_entity_poly.pdbx_seq_one_letter_code
_entity_poly.pdbx_strand_id
1 'polypeptide(L)'
;MRWQKKIRKKKAVFWFSRNISLWGSISFYLACLLNIAVAVFYPFGDDGDEGTLSPFWNISLWVALGVFTSLLAFLPKPLGILFLLVSLILRAIYTMGLGPALLLLGAVNLFNKLVFLVSFVGNQGTFTRGYKAVVMDMLFIYHLGYAIICVLGLFVHEFFYSFLLFDLVIREETLLNVIKSVTRNGRSIILTAVLAIFLVYFFSIIGFLFLKDDFRMEVDRLPTPGDQLSNNEVAGSCTKDSCPLSTPQPGPDDGTERVCDTLLMCIITVLNQGLRNGGGVGDILRRPSKEEPLFAARVVYDLLFFFIVIIIVLNLIFGVIIDTFADLRSEKQRKEEILKTTCFICGLERDKFDNKTVSFEEHIKSEHNMWHYLYFLVLVRVKDPTEYTGPESYVAQMIAEKNLEWFPRMRAISLVSSEGDNEQNEMRSLQDKLDGTVTLVSQLSGQLAELKEQMTEQRKNKQRLGFLGPPQPNHHTNAH
;
A
#
# COMPACT_ATOMS: atom_id res chain seq x y z
N MET A 1 13.33 16.36 -16.44
CA MET A 1 14.13 17.61 -16.47
C MET A 1 13.88 18.50 -17.70
N ARG A 2 14.03 18.02 -18.96
CA ARG A 2 13.77 18.85 -20.17
C ARG A 2 12.36 19.50 -20.18
N TRP A 3 11.34 18.73 -19.83
CA TRP A 3 9.96 19.24 -19.68
C TRP A 3 9.86 20.37 -18.64
N GLN A 4 10.49 20.19 -17.47
CA GLN A 4 10.53 21.21 -16.41
C GLN A 4 11.20 22.52 -16.88
N LYS A 5 12.20 22.46 -17.78
CA LYS A 5 12.76 23.68 -18.42
C LYS A 5 11.75 24.34 -19.37
N LYS A 6 10.95 23.56 -20.11
CA LYS A 6 9.90 24.09 -21.01
C LYS A 6 8.74 24.70 -20.23
N ILE A 7 8.24 24.06 -19.17
CA ILE A 7 7.10 24.54 -18.39
C ILE A 7 7.44 25.83 -17.64
N ARG A 8 8.66 25.97 -17.09
CA ARG A 8 9.12 27.20 -16.44
C ARG A 8 9.10 28.43 -17.36
N LYS A 9 9.22 28.26 -18.68
CA LYS A 9 9.05 29.36 -19.65
C LYS A 9 7.60 29.85 -19.71
N LYS A 10 6.62 28.99 -19.43
CA LYS A 10 5.18 29.30 -19.41
C LYS A 10 4.75 29.59 -17.97
N LYS A 11 4.90 30.86 -17.53
CA LYS A 11 4.66 31.28 -16.13
C LYS A 11 3.29 30.83 -15.57
N ALA A 12 2.21 30.95 -16.34
CA ALA A 12 0.87 30.57 -15.91
C ALA A 12 0.76 29.06 -15.60
N VAL A 13 1.09 28.19 -16.57
CA VAL A 13 1.02 26.74 -16.40
C VAL A 13 1.97 26.25 -15.30
N PHE A 14 3.15 26.87 -15.17
CA PHE A 14 4.08 26.57 -14.09
C PHE A 14 3.49 26.92 -12.71
N TRP A 15 2.83 28.07 -12.58
CA TRP A 15 2.20 28.47 -11.32
C TRP A 15 1.09 27.50 -10.89
N PHE A 16 0.21 27.12 -11.83
CA PHE A 16 -0.84 26.12 -11.59
C PHE A 16 -0.23 24.77 -11.20
N SER A 17 0.74 24.28 -11.98
CA SER A 17 1.39 22.97 -11.75
C SER A 17 2.18 22.91 -10.44
N ARG A 18 2.80 24.02 -10.02
CA ARG A 18 3.54 24.11 -8.75
C ARG A 18 2.63 23.96 -7.54
N ASN A 19 1.40 24.44 -7.64
CA ASN A 19 0.42 24.48 -6.55
C ASN A 19 -0.52 23.26 -6.55
N ILE A 20 -0.10 22.13 -7.13
CA ILE A 20 -0.92 20.92 -7.28
C ILE A 20 -1.56 20.43 -5.97
N SER A 21 -0.83 20.49 -4.85
CA SER A 21 -1.33 20.07 -3.54
C SER A 21 -2.45 20.97 -3.01
N LEU A 22 -2.41 22.27 -3.31
CA LEU A 22 -3.45 23.22 -2.92
C LEU A 22 -4.75 22.96 -3.68
N TRP A 23 -4.66 22.76 -5.00
CA TRP A 23 -5.83 22.44 -5.83
C TRP A 23 -6.51 21.14 -5.39
N GLY A 24 -5.71 20.13 -5.02
CA GLY A 24 -6.23 18.88 -4.44
C GLY A 24 -6.95 19.09 -3.11
N SER A 25 -6.37 19.87 -2.20
CA SER A 25 -7.00 20.20 -0.91
C SER A 25 -8.30 20.98 -1.06
N ILE A 26 -8.33 21.99 -1.94
CA ILE A 26 -9.54 22.77 -2.20
C ILE A 26 -10.64 21.87 -2.77
N SER A 27 -10.32 20.98 -3.71
CA SER A 27 -11.30 20.05 -4.31
C SER A 27 -11.94 19.16 -3.25
N PHE A 28 -11.11 18.61 -2.36
CA PHE A 28 -11.59 17.74 -1.29
C PHE A 28 -12.44 18.49 -0.28
N TYR A 29 -12.03 19.68 0.17
CA TYR A 29 -12.82 20.47 1.11
C TYR A 29 -14.16 20.90 0.50
N LEU A 30 -14.17 21.31 -0.78
CA LEU A 30 -15.42 21.59 -1.49
C LEU A 30 -16.32 20.36 -1.58
N ALA A 31 -15.77 19.18 -1.87
CA ALA A 31 -16.54 17.94 -1.89
C ALA A 31 -17.12 17.59 -0.51
N CYS A 32 -16.35 17.73 0.57
CA CYS A 32 -16.87 17.53 1.93
C CYS A 32 -18.01 18.52 2.25
N LEU A 33 -17.84 19.80 1.92
CA LEU A 33 -18.84 20.83 2.20
C LEU A 33 -20.11 20.64 1.36
N LEU A 34 -19.98 20.26 0.08
CA LEU A 34 -21.10 19.85 -0.76
C LEU A 34 -21.90 18.70 -0.13
N ASN A 35 -21.21 17.63 0.29
CA ASN A 35 -21.88 16.47 0.89
C ASN A 35 -22.51 16.79 2.25
N ILE A 36 -21.87 17.63 3.08
CA ILE A 36 -22.46 18.10 4.34
C ILE A 36 -23.72 18.93 4.07
N ALA A 37 -23.68 19.84 3.09
CA ALA A 37 -24.85 20.63 2.73
C ALA A 37 -26.00 19.75 2.22
N VAL A 38 -25.72 18.77 1.35
CA VAL A 38 -26.71 17.79 0.90
C VAL A 38 -27.24 16.98 2.08
N ALA A 39 -26.40 16.50 2.98
CA ALA A 39 -26.82 15.68 4.13
C ALA A 39 -27.71 16.44 5.13
N VAL A 40 -27.47 17.73 5.34
CA VAL A 40 -28.23 18.55 6.30
C VAL A 40 -29.55 19.05 5.72
N PHE A 41 -29.56 19.40 4.43
CA PHE A 41 -30.68 20.13 3.84
C PHE A 41 -31.53 19.29 2.85
N TYR A 42 -31.22 18.01 2.65
CA TYR A 42 -32.03 17.10 1.82
C TYR A 42 -33.17 16.47 2.64
N PRO A 43 -34.40 16.30 2.10
CA PRO A 43 -34.84 16.60 0.75
C PRO A 43 -35.03 18.11 0.50
N PHE A 44 -34.69 18.55 -0.70
CA PHE A 44 -34.85 19.93 -1.11
C PHE A 44 -36.32 20.18 -1.49
N GLY A 45 -37.16 20.67 -0.57
CA GLY A 45 -38.54 20.98 -0.94
C GLY A 45 -39.47 21.45 0.18
N ASP A 46 -40.17 22.54 -0.16
CA ASP A 46 -41.53 22.95 0.24
C ASP A 46 -41.82 23.64 1.57
N ASP A 47 -40.82 24.05 2.35
CA ASP A 47 -41.10 25.16 3.27
C ASP A 47 -41.03 26.45 2.45
N GLY A 48 -42.19 27.05 2.20
CA GLY A 48 -42.38 28.37 1.56
C GLY A 48 -41.70 29.54 2.29
N ASP A 49 -40.73 29.26 3.14
CA ASP A 49 -39.79 30.22 3.67
C ASP A 49 -38.73 30.48 2.59
N GLU A 50 -39.12 31.25 1.57
CA GLU A 50 -38.23 32.24 0.95
C GLU A 50 -37.81 33.23 2.05
N GLY A 51 -36.97 32.75 2.98
CA GLY A 51 -36.69 33.39 4.23
C GLY A 51 -35.81 34.60 4.01
N THR A 52 -36.42 35.78 3.81
CA THR A 52 -35.78 37.06 4.06
C THR A 52 -35.29 37.07 5.51
N LEU A 53 -33.98 37.19 5.71
CA LEU A 53 -33.34 37.00 7.01
C LEU A 53 -33.86 37.99 8.04
N SER A 54 -33.94 37.54 9.29
CA SER A 54 -33.85 38.49 10.40
C SER A 54 -32.49 39.21 10.31
N PRO A 55 -32.43 40.54 10.52
CA PRO A 55 -31.19 41.33 10.37
C PRO A 55 -29.99 40.76 11.15
N PHE A 56 -30.25 40.04 12.24
CA PHE A 56 -29.25 39.39 13.10
C PHE A 56 -28.36 38.38 12.36
N TRP A 57 -28.95 37.39 11.68
CA TRP A 57 -28.18 36.35 10.99
C TRP A 57 -27.41 36.91 9.79
N ASN A 58 -27.94 37.94 9.12
CA ASN A 58 -27.28 38.55 7.96
C ASN A 58 -26.00 39.27 8.40
N ILE A 59 -26.09 40.05 9.48
CA ILE A 59 -24.94 40.73 10.09
C ILE A 59 -23.93 39.70 10.62
N SER A 60 -24.40 38.66 11.31
CA SER A 60 -23.54 37.59 11.85
C SER A 60 -22.71 36.90 10.75
N LEU A 61 -23.31 36.58 9.61
CA LEU A 61 -22.60 35.97 8.47
C LEU A 61 -21.54 36.90 7.85
N TRP A 62 -21.80 38.21 7.78
CA TRP A 62 -20.81 39.20 7.32
C TRP A 62 -19.65 39.36 8.30
N VAL A 63 -19.94 39.40 9.60
CA VAL A 63 -18.91 39.44 10.65
C VAL A 63 -18.06 38.18 10.59
N ALA A 64 -18.68 37.00 10.46
CA ALA A 64 -17.97 35.73 10.31
C ALA A 64 -17.04 35.73 9.09
N LEU A 65 -17.50 36.20 7.93
CA LEU A 65 -16.67 36.29 6.73
C LEU A 65 -15.45 37.20 6.95
N GLY A 66 -15.67 38.39 7.52
CA GLY A 66 -14.59 39.34 7.83
C GLY A 66 -13.57 38.80 8.83
N VAL A 67 -14.04 38.12 9.87
CA VAL A 67 -13.18 37.47 10.88
C VAL A 67 -12.35 36.37 10.24
N PHE A 68 -12.96 35.45 9.49
CA PHE A 68 -12.23 34.34 8.87
C PHE A 68 -11.29 34.78 7.74
N THR A 69 -11.60 35.85 7.00
CA THR A 69 -10.65 36.46 6.05
C THR A 69 -9.43 37.03 6.76
N SER A 70 -9.61 37.65 7.93
CA SER A 70 -8.51 38.24 8.71
C SER A 70 -7.68 37.14 9.39
N LEU A 71 -8.33 36.08 9.88
CA LEU A 71 -7.70 34.93 10.52
C LEU A 71 -6.85 34.08 9.57
N LEU A 72 -7.04 34.18 8.25
CA LEU A 72 -6.26 33.47 7.23
C LEU A 72 -4.75 33.79 7.30
N ALA A 73 -4.39 34.98 7.80
CA ALA A 73 -3.00 35.39 7.98
C ALA A 73 -2.33 34.76 9.22
N PHE A 74 -3.13 34.36 10.22
CA PHE A 74 -2.65 33.90 11.52
C PHE A 74 -2.80 32.40 11.74
N LEU A 75 -3.79 31.76 11.10
CA LEU A 75 -4.04 30.33 11.21
C LEU A 75 -3.18 29.49 10.26
N PRO A 76 -2.92 28.21 10.60
CA PRO A 76 -2.32 27.28 9.66
C PRO A 76 -3.20 27.17 8.41
N LYS A 77 -2.55 27.25 7.24
CA LYS A 77 -3.20 27.29 5.91
C LYS A 77 -4.37 26.32 5.71
N PRO A 78 -4.33 25.03 6.13
CA PRO A 78 -5.48 24.13 5.92
C PRO A 78 -6.72 24.53 6.72
N LEU A 79 -6.55 24.93 7.99
CA LEU A 79 -7.67 25.37 8.84
C LEU A 79 -8.22 26.72 8.38
N GLY A 80 -7.34 27.66 8.04
CA GLY A 80 -7.76 28.97 7.52
C GLY A 80 -8.57 28.87 6.23
N ILE A 81 -8.15 28.02 5.28
CA ILE A 81 -8.89 27.78 4.02
C ILE A 81 -10.25 27.13 4.32
N LEU A 82 -10.31 26.17 5.24
CA LEU A 82 -11.56 25.51 5.60
C LEU A 82 -12.58 26.50 6.19
N PHE A 83 -12.19 27.29 7.20
CA PHE A 83 -13.11 28.26 7.81
C PHE A 83 -13.59 29.33 6.84
N LEU A 84 -12.70 29.79 5.95
CA LEU A 84 -13.07 30.73 4.89
C LEU A 84 -14.08 30.10 3.92
N LEU A 85 -13.84 28.86 3.46
CA LEU A 85 -14.75 28.15 2.56
C LEU A 85 -16.11 27.91 3.23
N VAL A 86 -16.12 27.48 4.49
CA VAL A 86 -17.38 27.28 5.26
C VAL A 86 -18.17 28.58 5.34
N SER A 87 -17.54 29.69 5.71
CA SER A 87 -18.22 30.98 5.82
C SER A 87 -18.73 31.50 4.48
N LEU A 88 -17.95 31.33 3.41
CA LEU A 88 -18.36 31.68 2.04
C LEU A 88 -19.58 30.85 1.59
N ILE A 89 -19.60 29.55 1.91
CA ILE A 89 -20.67 28.63 1.51
C ILE A 89 -21.95 28.88 2.31
N LEU A 90 -21.86 29.04 3.63
CA LEU A 90 -23.01 29.41 4.46
C LEU A 90 -23.64 30.72 3.97
N ARG A 91 -22.80 31.68 3.56
CA ARG A 91 -23.28 32.91 2.94
C ARG A 91 -23.95 32.65 1.59
N ALA A 92 -23.34 31.85 0.71
CA ALA A 92 -23.86 31.55 -0.62
C ALA A 92 -25.23 30.85 -0.58
N ILE A 93 -25.35 29.78 0.25
CA ILE A 93 -26.61 29.07 0.51
C ILE A 93 -27.67 30.05 1.00
N TYR A 94 -27.28 30.95 1.90
CA TYR A 94 -28.21 31.90 2.48
C TYR A 94 -28.68 32.98 1.48
N THR A 95 -27.79 33.51 0.64
CA THR A 95 -28.13 34.61 -0.30
C THR A 95 -28.81 34.15 -1.57
N MET A 96 -28.51 32.95 -2.06
CA MET A 96 -28.96 32.47 -3.38
C MET A 96 -29.98 31.33 -3.27
N GLY A 97 -30.32 30.92 -2.05
CA GLY A 97 -31.04 29.67 -1.81
C GLY A 97 -30.14 28.45 -2.01
N LEU A 98 -30.61 27.31 -1.54
CA LEU A 98 -29.82 26.08 -1.48
C LEU A 98 -29.54 25.48 -2.86
N GLY A 99 -30.56 25.37 -3.73
CA GLY A 99 -30.40 24.79 -5.07
C GLY A 99 -29.37 25.54 -5.93
N PRO A 100 -29.52 26.85 -6.16
CA PRO A 100 -28.55 27.63 -6.93
C PRO A 100 -27.16 27.65 -6.29
N ALA A 101 -27.07 27.65 -4.95
CA ALA A 101 -25.78 27.56 -4.25
C ALA A 101 -25.09 26.21 -4.49
N LEU A 102 -25.80 25.09 -4.41
CA LEU A 102 -25.24 23.76 -4.69
C LEU A 102 -24.75 23.62 -6.13
N LEU A 103 -25.50 24.17 -7.10
CA LEU A 103 -25.09 24.23 -8.50
C LEU A 103 -23.80 25.06 -8.67
N LEU A 104 -23.72 26.22 -8.02
CA LEU A 104 -22.52 27.06 -8.03
C LEU A 104 -21.32 26.35 -7.41
N LEU A 105 -21.48 25.73 -6.24
CA LEU A 105 -20.41 24.99 -5.56
C LEU A 105 -19.95 23.79 -6.41
N GLY A 106 -20.89 23.05 -7.02
CA GLY A 106 -20.60 21.93 -7.93
C GLY A 106 -19.79 22.38 -9.14
N ALA A 107 -20.19 23.49 -9.77
CA ALA A 107 -19.47 24.10 -10.89
C ALA A 107 -18.06 24.57 -10.49
N VAL A 108 -17.91 25.21 -9.33
CA VAL A 108 -16.60 25.63 -8.79
C VAL A 108 -15.72 24.41 -8.50
N ASN A 109 -16.26 23.33 -7.94
CA ASN A 109 -15.51 22.10 -7.68
C ASN A 109 -15.06 21.43 -8.99
N LEU A 110 -15.94 21.36 -10.01
CA LEU A 110 -15.58 20.85 -11.33
C LEU A 110 -14.48 21.70 -11.97
N PHE A 111 -14.61 23.02 -11.95
CA PHE A 111 -13.58 23.92 -12.48
C PHE A 111 -12.25 23.71 -11.76
N ASN A 112 -12.26 23.68 -10.43
CA ASN A 112 -11.08 23.41 -9.61
C ASN A 112 -10.45 22.05 -9.97
N LYS A 113 -11.26 21.02 -10.22
CA LYS A 113 -10.77 19.70 -10.63
C LYS A 113 -10.14 19.70 -12.01
N LEU A 114 -10.70 20.44 -12.97
CA LEU A 114 -10.09 20.63 -14.29
C LEU A 114 -8.73 21.33 -14.18
N VAL A 115 -8.61 22.36 -13.33
CA VAL A 115 -7.33 23.01 -13.04
C VAL A 115 -6.34 22.03 -12.40
N PHE A 116 -6.79 21.20 -11.46
CA PHE A 116 -5.97 20.15 -10.86
C PHE A 116 -5.47 19.14 -11.91
N LEU A 117 -6.33 18.68 -12.82
CA LEU A 117 -5.96 17.71 -13.86
C LEU A 117 -4.91 18.31 -14.81
N VAL A 118 -5.10 19.55 -15.26
CA VAL A 118 -4.10 20.26 -16.07
C VAL A 118 -2.78 20.43 -15.31
N SER A 119 -2.85 20.74 -14.01
CA SER A 119 -1.68 20.88 -13.12
C SER A 119 -0.96 19.56 -12.91
N PHE A 120 -1.70 18.45 -12.79
CA PHE A 120 -1.18 17.09 -12.62
C PHE A 120 -0.40 16.64 -13.86
N VAL A 121 -1.02 16.75 -15.04
CA VAL A 121 -0.40 16.42 -16.32
C VAL A 121 0.79 17.34 -16.59
N GLY A 122 0.66 18.62 -16.24
CA GLY A 122 1.73 19.61 -16.29
C GLY A 122 2.92 19.28 -15.40
N ASN A 123 2.70 18.85 -14.16
CA ASN A 123 3.78 18.53 -13.22
C ASN A 123 4.54 17.25 -13.61
N GLN A 124 3.79 16.18 -13.93
CA GLN A 124 4.35 14.87 -14.30
C GLN A 124 5.01 14.87 -15.69
N GLY A 125 4.64 15.81 -16.57
CA GLY A 125 5.19 15.89 -17.92
C GLY A 125 4.77 14.75 -18.85
N THR A 126 3.63 14.14 -18.56
CA THR A 126 3.04 13.01 -19.29
C THR A 126 2.75 13.35 -20.75
N PHE A 127 2.57 14.64 -21.11
CA PHE A 127 2.47 15.10 -22.51
C PHE A 127 3.65 14.67 -23.40
N THR A 128 4.86 14.50 -22.83
CA THR A 128 6.05 14.13 -23.62
C THR A 128 6.12 12.64 -23.96
N ARG A 129 5.32 11.79 -23.30
CA ARG A 129 5.30 10.34 -23.50
C ARG A 129 4.22 9.86 -24.48
N GLY A 130 3.40 10.76 -25.00
CA GLY A 130 2.29 10.46 -25.92
C GLY A 130 0.99 10.06 -25.22
N TYR A 131 -0.15 10.19 -25.92
CA TYR A 131 -1.51 10.03 -25.34
C TYR A 131 -1.77 8.63 -24.78
N LYS A 132 -1.31 7.58 -25.45
CA LYS A 132 -1.49 6.18 -25.01
C LYS A 132 -0.89 5.92 -23.62
N ALA A 133 0.26 6.50 -23.32
CA ALA A 133 0.89 6.37 -22.01
C ALA A 133 0.14 7.10 -20.90
N VAL A 134 -0.60 8.17 -21.23
CA VAL A 134 -1.41 8.93 -20.27
C VAL A 134 -2.67 8.15 -19.90
N VAL A 135 -3.34 7.55 -20.88
CA VAL A 135 -4.57 6.77 -20.63
C VAL A 135 -4.29 5.47 -19.88
N MET A 136 -3.08 4.90 -19.99
CA MET A 136 -2.70 3.71 -19.22
C MET A 136 -2.30 4.01 -17.77
N ASP A 137 -2.16 5.29 -17.38
CA ASP A 137 -1.82 5.68 -16.02
C ASP A 137 -3.06 5.62 -15.12
N MET A 138 -3.10 4.66 -14.20
CA MET A 138 -4.21 4.46 -13.26
C MET A 138 -4.52 5.71 -12.43
N LEU A 139 -3.50 6.52 -12.08
CA LEU A 139 -3.70 7.75 -11.31
C LEU A 139 -4.42 8.82 -12.13
N PHE A 140 -4.13 8.89 -13.43
CA PHE A 140 -4.85 9.78 -14.35
C PHE A 140 -6.30 9.33 -14.54
N ILE A 141 -6.54 8.03 -14.75
CA ILE A 141 -7.90 7.46 -14.88
C ILE A 141 -8.73 7.77 -13.63
N TYR A 142 -8.15 7.61 -12.44
CA TYR A 142 -8.81 7.93 -11.18
C TYR A 142 -9.25 9.41 -11.12
N HIS A 143 -8.35 10.34 -11.44
CA HIS A 143 -8.68 11.77 -11.43
C HIS A 143 -9.65 12.18 -12.54
N LEU A 144 -9.65 11.49 -13.68
CA LEU A 144 -10.64 11.65 -14.74
C LEU A 144 -12.02 11.14 -14.29
N GLY A 145 -12.08 9.96 -13.65
CA GLY A 145 -13.30 9.41 -13.06
C GLY A 145 -13.91 10.35 -12.02
N TYR A 146 -13.08 10.95 -11.15
CA TYR A 146 -13.53 11.97 -10.21
C TYR A 146 -14.17 13.17 -10.93
N ALA A 147 -13.59 13.65 -12.04
CA ALA A 147 -14.17 14.74 -12.82
C ALA A 147 -15.51 14.35 -13.46
N ILE A 148 -15.64 13.10 -13.94
CA ILE A 148 -16.91 12.56 -14.46
C ILE A 148 -17.98 12.53 -13.35
N ILE A 149 -17.63 12.09 -12.14
CA ILE A 149 -18.56 12.09 -11.00
C ILE A 149 -18.98 13.53 -10.65
N CYS A 150 -18.08 14.51 -10.71
CA CYS A 150 -18.47 15.93 -10.55
C CYS A 150 -19.49 16.39 -11.60
N VAL A 151 -19.35 15.95 -12.86
CA VAL A 151 -20.30 16.24 -13.94
C VAL A 151 -21.65 15.57 -13.67
N LEU A 152 -21.65 14.30 -13.26
CA LEU A 152 -22.88 13.59 -12.88
C LEU A 152 -23.58 14.23 -11.67
N GLY A 153 -22.81 14.70 -10.68
CA GLY A 153 -23.33 15.45 -9.54
C GLY A 153 -23.98 16.78 -9.90
N LEU A 154 -23.54 17.41 -10.99
CA LEU A 154 -24.06 18.69 -11.46
C LEU A 154 -25.30 18.56 -12.36
N PHE A 155 -25.34 17.53 -13.21
CA PHE A 155 -26.37 17.39 -14.25
C PHE A 155 -27.38 16.27 -14.03
N VAL A 156 -27.10 15.30 -13.15
CA VAL A 156 -27.98 14.13 -12.92
C VAL A 156 -28.63 14.19 -11.54
N HIS A 157 -27.84 14.13 -10.47
CA HIS A 157 -28.34 14.17 -9.08
C HIS A 157 -27.23 14.48 -8.09
N GLU A 158 -27.53 15.24 -7.03
CA GLU A 158 -26.56 15.71 -6.03
C GLU A 158 -25.91 14.54 -5.25
N PHE A 159 -26.60 13.40 -5.14
CA PHE A 159 -26.08 12.20 -4.48
C PHE A 159 -24.82 11.62 -5.11
N PHE A 160 -24.53 11.92 -6.38
CA PHE A 160 -23.25 11.52 -6.98
C PHE A 160 -22.05 12.17 -6.28
N TYR A 161 -22.23 13.30 -5.58
CA TYR A 161 -21.17 13.90 -4.78
C TYR A 161 -20.68 12.99 -3.64
N SER A 162 -21.49 12.02 -3.18
CA SER A 162 -21.09 11.06 -2.13
C SER A 162 -19.86 10.24 -2.53
N PHE A 163 -19.73 9.88 -3.81
CA PHE A 163 -18.57 9.14 -4.32
C PHE A 163 -17.28 9.96 -4.26
N LEU A 164 -17.36 11.29 -4.25
CA LEU A 164 -16.17 12.14 -4.15
C LEU A 164 -15.49 12.03 -2.78
N LEU A 165 -16.20 11.59 -1.74
CA LEU A 165 -15.66 11.40 -0.40
C LEU A 165 -14.65 10.25 -0.33
N PHE A 166 -14.72 9.28 -1.27
CA PHE A 166 -13.74 8.20 -1.35
C PHE A 166 -12.32 8.69 -1.65
N ASP A 167 -12.15 9.94 -2.10
CA ASP A 167 -10.83 10.55 -2.25
C ASP A 167 -10.06 10.62 -0.93
N LEU A 168 -10.75 10.60 0.22
CA LEU A 168 -10.13 10.49 1.56
C LEU A 168 -9.15 9.32 1.65
N VAL A 169 -9.53 8.16 1.07
CA VAL A 169 -8.73 6.93 1.11
C VAL A 169 -7.38 7.09 0.41
N ILE A 170 -7.35 7.80 -0.71
CA ILE A 170 -6.14 7.95 -1.53
C ILE A 170 -5.26 9.08 -1.00
N ARG A 171 -5.85 10.07 -0.34
CA ARG A 171 -5.12 11.19 0.27
C ARG A 171 -4.38 10.78 1.55
N GLU A 172 -4.90 9.80 2.28
CA GLU A 172 -4.38 9.39 3.58
C GLU A 172 -3.68 8.02 3.51
N GLU A 173 -2.35 8.01 3.68
CA GLU A 173 -1.55 6.79 3.58
C GLU A 173 -1.96 5.72 4.60
N THR A 174 -2.39 6.14 5.79
CA THR A 174 -2.82 5.22 6.85
C THR A 174 -4.07 4.44 6.46
N LEU A 175 -5.10 5.12 5.93
CA LEU A 175 -6.32 4.48 5.42
C LEU A 175 -6.05 3.59 4.21
N LEU A 176 -5.18 4.03 3.30
CA LEU A 176 -4.77 3.21 2.17
C LEU A 176 -4.12 1.90 2.64
N ASN A 177 -3.31 1.93 3.70
CA ASN A 177 -2.70 0.72 4.26
C ASN A 177 -3.74 -0.21 4.90
N VAL A 178 -4.80 0.33 5.51
CA VAL A 178 -5.93 -0.47 6.02
C VAL A 178 -6.68 -1.16 4.87
N ILE A 179 -6.88 -0.49 3.73
CA ILE A 179 -7.48 -1.17 2.56
C ILE A 179 -6.52 -2.19 1.94
N LYS A 180 -5.21 -1.89 1.94
CA LYS A 180 -4.19 -2.82 1.46
C LYS A 180 -4.12 -4.11 2.26
N SER A 181 -4.41 -4.09 3.57
CA SER A 181 -4.43 -5.33 4.36
C SER A 181 -5.49 -6.30 3.83
N VAL A 182 -6.70 -5.81 3.56
CA VAL A 182 -7.78 -6.63 3.00
C VAL A 182 -7.51 -7.04 1.54
N THR A 183 -6.98 -6.14 0.72
CA THR A 183 -6.82 -6.38 -0.72
C THR A 183 -5.59 -7.22 -1.08
N ARG A 184 -4.52 -7.19 -0.28
CA ARG A 184 -3.27 -7.93 -0.56
C ARG A 184 -3.46 -9.44 -0.57
N ASN A 185 -4.12 -9.98 0.47
CA ASN A 185 -4.49 -11.40 0.53
C ASN A 185 -5.99 -11.61 0.21
N GLY A 186 -6.56 -10.76 -0.65
CA GLY A 186 -7.99 -10.81 -0.99
C GLY A 186 -8.45 -12.16 -1.54
N ARG A 187 -7.57 -12.91 -2.23
CA ARG A 187 -7.87 -14.27 -2.70
C ARG A 187 -8.22 -15.22 -1.55
N SER A 188 -7.49 -15.17 -0.44
CA SER A 188 -7.71 -16.02 0.73
C SER A 188 -9.01 -15.64 1.45
N ILE A 189 -9.31 -14.33 1.54
CA ILE A 189 -10.57 -13.83 2.10
C ILE A 189 -11.76 -14.30 1.25
N ILE A 190 -11.69 -14.14 -0.07
CA ILE A 190 -12.74 -14.60 -0.98
C ILE A 190 -12.92 -16.11 -0.89
N LEU A 191 -11.84 -16.90 -0.84
CA LEU A 191 -11.93 -18.35 -0.69
C LEU A 191 -12.58 -18.76 0.64
N THR A 192 -12.27 -18.04 1.73
CA THR A 192 -12.90 -18.26 3.04
C THR A 192 -14.38 -17.88 3.01
N ALA A 193 -14.76 -16.79 2.35
CA ALA A 193 -16.16 -16.41 2.17
C ALA A 193 -16.93 -17.43 1.34
N VAL A 194 -16.31 -17.99 0.29
CA VAL A 194 -16.90 -19.09 -0.50
C VAL A 194 -17.07 -20.35 0.36
N LEU A 195 -16.09 -20.70 1.19
CA LEU A 195 -16.23 -21.79 2.16
C LEU A 195 -17.39 -21.53 3.14
N ALA A 196 -17.53 -20.31 3.63
CA ALA A 196 -18.65 -19.90 4.49
C ALA A 196 -20.01 -20.12 3.79
N ILE A 197 -20.11 -19.72 2.51
CA ILE A 197 -21.32 -19.91 1.70
C ILE A 197 -21.63 -21.40 1.52
N PHE A 198 -20.63 -22.25 1.26
CA PHE A 198 -20.85 -23.70 1.15
C PHE A 198 -21.29 -24.34 2.47
N LEU A 199 -20.72 -23.91 3.59
CA LEU A 199 -21.14 -24.39 4.90
C LEU A 199 -22.57 -23.95 5.22
N VAL A 200 -22.89 -22.67 5.04
CA VAL A 200 -24.25 -22.15 5.19
C VAL A 200 -25.23 -22.92 4.31
N TYR A 201 -24.87 -23.17 3.04
CA TYR A 201 -25.68 -23.97 2.13
C TYR A 201 -25.97 -25.38 2.66
N PHE A 202 -24.96 -26.06 3.19
CA PHE A 202 -25.13 -27.40 3.80
C PHE A 202 -26.06 -27.36 5.01
N PHE A 203 -25.88 -26.40 5.91
CA PHE A 203 -26.77 -26.21 7.06
C PHE A 203 -28.20 -25.87 6.62
N SER A 204 -28.38 -25.07 5.57
CA SER A 204 -29.70 -24.76 5.00
C SER A 204 -30.40 -25.99 4.41
N ILE A 205 -29.69 -26.93 3.80
CA ILE A 205 -30.30 -28.19 3.32
C ILE A 205 -30.81 -29.01 4.52
N ILE A 206 -29.99 -29.15 5.56
CA ILE A 206 -30.39 -29.87 6.78
C ILE A 206 -31.59 -29.18 7.44
N GLY A 207 -31.55 -27.85 7.54
CA GLY A 207 -32.65 -27.02 8.04
C GLY A 207 -33.94 -27.21 7.23
N PHE A 208 -33.84 -27.23 5.91
CA PHE A 208 -34.98 -27.41 5.02
C PHE A 208 -35.60 -28.82 5.10
N LEU A 209 -34.78 -29.86 5.25
CA LEU A 209 -35.26 -31.25 5.29
C LEU A 209 -35.87 -31.63 6.64
N PHE A 210 -35.29 -31.17 7.76
CA PHE A 210 -35.66 -31.65 9.10
C PHE A 210 -36.32 -30.59 9.99
N LEU A 211 -36.11 -29.29 9.72
CA LEU A 211 -36.46 -28.18 10.61
C LEU A 211 -37.34 -27.13 9.93
N LYS A 212 -37.95 -27.46 8.78
CA LYS A 212 -38.71 -26.54 7.93
C LYS A 212 -39.77 -25.76 8.71
N ASP A 213 -40.54 -26.44 9.56
CA ASP A 213 -41.67 -25.84 10.29
C ASP A 213 -41.24 -24.90 11.43
N ASP A 214 -39.98 -24.98 11.87
CA ASP A 214 -39.43 -24.16 12.94
C ASP A 214 -38.88 -22.80 12.45
N PHE A 215 -38.74 -22.60 11.14
CA PHE A 215 -38.38 -21.32 10.52
C PHE A 215 -39.58 -20.37 10.43
N ARG A 216 -39.97 -19.82 11.59
CA ARG A 216 -41.00 -18.80 11.70
C ARG A 216 -40.39 -17.49 12.17
N MET A 217 -40.59 -16.42 11.41
CA MET A 217 -40.09 -15.10 11.78
C MET A 217 -41.24 -14.14 11.97
N GLU A 218 -41.12 -13.27 12.98
CA GLU A 218 -42.00 -12.12 13.13
C GLU A 218 -41.73 -11.11 11.99
N VAL A 219 -42.79 -10.71 11.29
CA VAL A 219 -42.76 -9.81 10.14
C VAL A 219 -43.79 -8.70 10.31
N ASP A 220 -43.36 -7.46 10.06
CA ASP A 220 -44.27 -6.32 9.95
C ASP A 220 -44.82 -6.26 8.53
N ARG A 221 -46.11 -6.59 8.35
CA ARG A 221 -46.76 -6.55 7.02
C ARG A 221 -47.00 -5.11 6.60
N LEU A 222 -46.64 -4.79 5.35
CA LEU A 222 -46.97 -3.50 4.75
C LEU A 222 -48.50 -3.41 4.56
N PRO A 223 -49.13 -2.26 4.87
CA PRO A 223 -50.55 -2.10 4.68
C PRO A 223 -50.92 -2.23 3.20
N THR A 224 -51.83 -3.14 2.88
CA THR A 224 -52.38 -3.31 1.54
C THR A 224 -53.19 -2.08 1.13
N PRO A 225 -53.07 -1.55 -0.10
CA PRO A 225 -53.81 -0.34 -0.53
C PRO A 225 -55.35 -0.44 -0.51
N GLY A 226 -55.92 -1.57 -0.07
CA GLY A 226 -57.37 -1.81 0.07
C GLY A 226 -57.91 -1.79 1.50
N ASP A 227 -57.06 -1.82 2.54
CA ASP A 227 -57.51 -1.89 3.94
C ASP A 227 -57.96 -0.55 4.55
N GLN A 228 -57.93 0.53 3.76
CA GLN A 228 -58.46 1.83 4.18
C GLN A 228 -59.96 2.00 3.89
N LEU A 229 -60.62 1.02 3.25
CA LEU A 229 -62.05 1.08 2.94
C LEU A 229 -62.93 0.13 3.79
N SER A 230 -62.42 -0.40 4.91
CA SER A 230 -63.20 -1.28 5.80
C SER A 230 -63.34 -0.77 7.24
N ASN A 231 -62.91 0.46 7.54
CA ASN A 231 -63.03 1.04 8.89
C ASN A 231 -64.00 2.21 9.01
N ASN A 232 -64.74 2.55 7.95
CA ASN A 232 -65.80 3.55 8.00
C ASN A 232 -67.01 3.09 7.18
N GLU A 233 -67.80 2.15 7.71
CA GLU A 233 -69.27 2.15 7.56
C GLU A 233 -69.90 0.92 8.25
N VAL A 234 -71.07 1.18 8.84
CA VAL A 234 -72.04 0.23 9.42
C VAL A 234 -71.85 -0.14 10.90
N ALA A 235 -71.99 0.87 11.77
CA ALA A 235 -72.78 0.69 13.00
C ALA A 235 -74.26 0.56 12.62
N GLY A 236 -74.68 -0.64 12.23
CA GLY A 236 -76.04 -0.96 11.79
C GLY A 236 -76.65 -2.07 12.64
N SER A 237 -77.62 -1.70 13.45
CA SER A 237 -78.52 -2.53 14.28
C SER A 237 -78.85 -3.91 13.68
N CYS A 238 -78.50 -5.00 14.37
CA CYS A 238 -79.07 -6.32 14.14
C CYS A 238 -80.24 -6.57 15.11
N THR A 239 -81.47 -6.57 14.58
CA THR A 239 -82.65 -7.11 15.26
C THR A 239 -82.78 -8.61 14.99
N LYS A 240 -83.26 -9.30 16.03
CA LYS A 240 -83.44 -10.76 16.16
C LYS A 240 -83.88 -11.52 14.91
N ASP A 241 -83.29 -12.72 14.83
CA ASP A 241 -83.71 -13.95 14.17
C ASP A 241 -83.24 -14.18 12.71
N SER A 242 -82.24 -15.07 12.61
CA SER A 242 -81.79 -15.87 11.45
C SER A 242 -80.60 -15.34 10.63
N CYS A 243 -79.36 -15.67 11.05
CA CYS A 243 -78.17 -15.64 10.18
C CYS A 243 -77.62 -17.06 9.96
N PRO A 244 -77.43 -17.54 8.72
CA PRO A 244 -76.78 -18.82 8.45
C PRO A 244 -75.24 -18.70 8.38
N LEU A 245 -74.59 -19.64 9.07
CA LEU A 245 -73.29 -20.29 8.84
C LEU A 245 -72.08 -19.49 8.29
N SER A 246 -71.11 -19.34 9.19
CA SER A 246 -69.65 -19.22 9.01
C SER A 246 -69.10 -18.23 7.99
N THR A 247 -68.88 -16.99 8.44
CA THR A 247 -67.70 -16.22 8.04
C THR A 247 -66.46 -16.88 8.64
N PRO A 248 -65.37 -17.10 7.88
CA PRO A 248 -64.07 -17.34 8.47
C PRO A 248 -63.74 -16.10 9.29
N GLN A 249 -63.58 -16.25 10.60
CA GLN A 249 -62.92 -15.22 11.40
C GLN A 249 -61.56 -14.96 10.72
N PRO A 250 -61.16 -13.70 10.45
CA PRO A 250 -59.75 -13.42 10.36
C PRO A 250 -59.23 -13.73 11.76
N GLY A 251 -58.55 -14.88 11.91
CA GLY A 251 -57.86 -15.19 13.14
C GLY A 251 -56.91 -14.04 13.49
N PRO A 252 -56.52 -13.88 14.77
CA PRO A 252 -55.46 -12.95 15.11
C PRO A 252 -54.26 -13.38 14.26
N ASP A 253 -53.92 -12.54 13.31
CA ASP A 253 -52.87 -12.79 12.34
C ASP A 253 -51.57 -12.63 13.14
N ASP A 254 -51.22 -13.69 13.89
CA ASP A 254 -50.00 -13.81 14.68
C ASP A 254 -48.90 -13.46 13.69
N GLY A 255 -48.23 -12.32 13.89
CA GLY A 255 -47.39 -11.63 12.90
C GLY A 255 -46.13 -12.40 12.49
N THR A 256 -46.23 -13.73 12.37
CA THR A 256 -45.19 -14.70 12.09
C THR A 256 -45.42 -15.28 10.70
N GLU A 257 -44.36 -15.32 9.90
CA GLU A 257 -44.36 -15.88 8.55
C GLU A 257 -43.35 -17.03 8.45
N ARG A 258 -43.70 -18.04 7.64
CA ARG A 258 -42.81 -19.18 7.35
C ARG A 258 -41.83 -18.77 6.26
N VAL A 259 -40.55 -18.66 6.60
CA VAL A 259 -39.54 -18.07 5.68
C VAL A 259 -38.76 -19.15 4.91
N CYS A 260 -38.86 -20.42 5.28
CA CYS A 260 -38.12 -21.54 4.68
C CYS A 260 -39.01 -22.47 3.83
N ASP A 261 -39.93 -21.92 3.02
CA ASP A 261 -40.80 -22.75 2.16
C ASP A 261 -40.10 -23.30 0.92
N THR A 262 -39.10 -22.57 0.41
CA THR A 262 -38.21 -23.02 -0.67
C THR A 262 -36.78 -23.09 -0.15
N LEU A 263 -35.97 -23.99 -0.73
CA LEU A 263 -34.55 -24.13 -0.35
C LEU A 263 -33.78 -22.80 -0.54
N LEU A 264 -34.09 -22.06 -1.61
CA LEU A 264 -33.48 -20.76 -1.87
C LEU A 264 -33.77 -19.76 -0.76
N MET A 265 -35.02 -19.62 -0.34
CA MET A 265 -35.38 -18.72 0.76
C MET A 265 -34.74 -19.18 2.06
N CYS A 266 -34.66 -20.49 2.31
CA CYS A 266 -33.95 -21.00 3.49
C CYS A 266 -32.46 -20.65 3.50
N ILE A 267 -31.79 -20.69 2.35
CA ILE A 267 -30.39 -20.25 2.22
C ILE A 267 -30.26 -18.74 2.50
N ILE A 268 -31.12 -17.92 1.90
CA ILE A 268 -31.11 -16.46 2.11
C ILE A 268 -31.37 -16.13 3.57
N THR A 269 -32.34 -16.79 4.20
CA THR A 269 -32.69 -16.68 5.62
C THR A 269 -31.50 -17.01 6.52
N VAL A 270 -30.88 -18.17 6.35
CA VAL A 270 -29.75 -18.60 7.20
C VAL A 270 -28.52 -17.72 6.94
N LEU A 271 -28.27 -17.31 5.69
CA LEU A 271 -27.15 -16.42 5.34
C LEU A 271 -27.30 -15.03 5.95
N ASN A 272 -28.47 -14.40 5.81
CA ASN A 272 -28.71 -13.04 6.29
C ASN A 272 -28.86 -13.01 7.81
N GLN A 273 -29.79 -13.79 8.35
CA GLN A 273 -30.20 -13.70 9.74
C GLN A 273 -29.36 -14.60 10.65
N GLY A 274 -28.90 -15.76 10.15
CA GLY A 274 -28.04 -16.66 10.90
C GLY A 274 -26.61 -16.14 11.08
N LEU A 275 -26.03 -15.44 10.10
CA LEU A 275 -24.70 -14.85 10.25
C LEU A 275 -24.69 -13.51 10.97
N ARG A 276 -25.75 -12.68 10.82
CA ARG A 276 -25.77 -11.30 11.32
C ARG A 276 -26.14 -11.17 12.80
N ASN A 277 -26.98 -12.07 13.32
CA ASN A 277 -27.48 -11.97 14.70
C ASN A 277 -26.48 -12.36 15.79
N GLY A 278 -25.28 -12.84 15.43
CA GLY A 278 -24.19 -13.12 16.37
C GLY A 278 -24.33 -14.43 17.15
N GLY A 279 -25.54 -14.85 17.56
CA GLY A 279 -25.78 -16.15 18.23
C GLY A 279 -26.01 -17.33 17.29
N GLY A 280 -26.02 -17.09 15.98
CA GLY A 280 -26.19 -18.10 14.94
C GLY A 280 -27.64 -18.28 14.49
N VAL A 281 -27.89 -19.36 13.76
CA VAL A 281 -29.23 -19.68 13.25
C VAL A 281 -30.21 -20.07 14.37
N GLY A 282 -29.71 -20.48 15.54
CA GLY A 282 -30.55 -20.86 16.69
C GLY A 282 -31.53 -19.77 17.15
N ASP A 283 -31.12 -18.51 17.03
CA ASP A 283 -31.89 -17.36 17.51
C ASP A 283 -33.09 -17.01 16.61
N ILE A 284 -33.10 -17.48 15.35
CA ILE A 284 -34.19 -17.20 14.41
C ILE A 284 -35.26 -18.27 14.37
N LEU A 285 -34.92 -19.51 14.72
CA LEU A 285 -35.90 -20.58 14.79
C LEU A 285 -36.67 -20.51 16.11
N ARG A 286 -37.88 -21.07 16.08
CA ARG A 286 -38.69 -21.25 17.28
C ARG A 286 -37.92 -22.03 18.35
N ARG A 287 -38.07 -21.60 19.61
CA ARG A 287 -37.53 -22.32 20.78
C ARG A 287 -38.28 -23.66 20.97
N PRO A 288 -37.62 -24.82 20.90
CA PRO A 288 -38.27 -26.12 21.04
C PRO A 288 -38.63 -26.41 22.50
N SER A 289 -39.68 -27.19 22.73
CA SER A 289 -39.98 -27.75 24.06
C SER A 289 -39.07 -28.94 24.37
N LYS A 290 -38.80 -29.19 25.66
CA LYS A 290 -37.99 -30.33 26.15
C LYS A 290 -38.58 -31.71 25.81
N GLU A 291 -39.87 -31.76 25.48
CA GLU A 291 -40.62 -33.00 25.24
C GLU A 291 -40.61 -33.41 23.75
N GLU A 292 -40.08 -32.55 22.87
CA GLU A 292 -40.01 -32.81 21.43
C GLU A 292 -38.91 -33.85 21.12
N PRO A 293 -39.17 -34.87 20.28
CA PRO A 293 -38.21 -35.95 20.02
C PRO A 293 -36.93 -35.47 19.32
N LEU A 294 -36.99 -34.32 18.63
CA LEU A 294 -35.87 -33.71 17.91
C LEU A 294 -35.14 -32.64 18.72
N PHE A 295 -35.47 -32.45 20.01
CA PHE A 295 -34.84 -31.44 20.87
C PHE A 295 -33.32 -31.55 20.91
N ALA A 296 -32.79 -32.76 21.14
CA ALA A 296 -31.34 -32.97 21.19
C ALA A 296 -30.66 -32.71 19.84
N ALA A 297 -31.27 -33.15 18.74
CA ALA A 297 -30.75 -32.91 17.38
C ALA A 297 -30.75 -31.41 17.04
N ARG A 298 -31.78 -30.67 17.47
CA ARG A 298 -31.88 -29.21 17.32
C ARG A 298 -30.75 -28.48 18.05
N VAL A 299 -30.50 -28.82 19.31
CA VAL A 299 -29.41 -28.21 20.10
C VAL A 299 -28.04 -28.48 19.46
N VAL A 300 -27.79 -29.70 18.99
CA VAL A 300 -26.54 -30.04 18.28
C VAL A 300 -26.41 -29.24 16.99
N TYR A 301 -27.49 -29.11 16.21
CA TYR A 301 -27.49 -28.30 14.99
C TYR A 301 -27.14 -26.83 15.26
N ASP A 302 -27.73 -26.22 16.29
CA ASP A 302 -27.46 -24.82 16.65
C ASP A 302 -26.02 -24.61 17.15
N LEU A 303 -25.52 -25.51 18.01
CA LEU A 303 -24.15 -25.45 18.50
C LEU A 303 -23.13 -25.66 17.38
N LEU A 304 -23.37 -26.61 16.47
CA LEU A 304 -22.49 -26.85 15.32
C LEU A 304 -22.46 -25.64 14.40
N PHE A 305 -23.61 -25.02 14.12
CA PHE A 305 -23.65 -23.80 13.32
C PHE A 305 -22.87 -22.66 13.99
N PHE A 306 -23.08 -22.45 15.29
CA PHE A 306 -22.40 -21.40 16.04
C PHE A 306 -20.88 -21.59 16.07
N PHE A 307 -20.38 -22.78 16.48
CA PHE A 307 -18.95 -23.02 16.56
C PHE A 307 -18.26 -23.05 15.19
N ILE A 308 -18.85 -23.72 14.20
CA ILE A 308 -18.21 -23.88 12.89
C ILE A 308 -18.31 -22.59 12.08
N VAL A 309 -19.51 -22.03 11.91
CA VAL A 309 -19.74 -20.93 10.96
C VAL A 309 -19.40 -19.58 11.59
N ILE A 310 -19.84 -19.32 12.83
CA ILE A 310 -19.58 -18.02 13.48
C ILE A 310 -18.18 -17.99 14.08
N ILE A 311 -17.84 -18.92 14.96
CA ILE A 311 -16.57 -18.86 15.69
C ILE A 311 -15.37 -19.21 14.81
N ILE A 312 -15.41 -20.29 14.02
CA ILE A 312 -14.25 -20.68 13.21
C ILE A 312 -14.19 -19.84 11.93
N VAL A 313 -15.22 -19.88 11.07
CA VAL A 313 -15.11 -19.30 9.72
C VAL A 313 -15.07 -17.77 9.74
N LEU A 314 -15.92 -17.10 10.51
CA LEU A 314 -15.93 -15.63 10.55
C LEU A 314 -14.65 -15.06 11.18
N ASN A 315 -14.13 -15.69 12.24
CA ASN A 315 -12.86 -15.29 12.83
C ASN A 315 -11.64 -15.66 11.98
N LEU A 316 -11.73 -16.67 11.10
CA LEU A 316 -10.67 -16.96 10.13
C LEU A 316 -10.49 -15.77 9.16
N ILE A 317 -11.58 -15.12 8.73
CA ILE A 317 -11.50 -13.90 7.90
C ILE A 317 -10.76 -12.78 8.64
N PHE A 318 -11.14 -12.51 9.89
CA PHE A 318 -10.44 -11.51 10.71
C PHE A 318 -8.98 -11.91 10.98
N GLY A 319 -8.70 -13.19 11.19
CA GLY A 319 -7.36 -13.73 11.36
C GLY A 319 -6.46 -13.45 10.15
N VAL A 320 -6.95 -13.70 8.94
CA VAL A 320 -6.22 -13.38 7.69
C VAL A 320 -5.97 -11.87 7.57
N ILE A 321 -6.94 -11.03 7.93
CA ILE A 321 -6.76 -9.57 7.89
C ILE A 321 -5.70 -9.12 8.92
N ILE A 322 -5.69 -9.68 10.13
CA ILE A 322 -4.68 -9.34 11.15
C ILE A 322 -3.28 -9.76 10.69
N ASP A 323 -3.15 -10.96 10.11
CA ASP A 323 -1.89 -11.47 9.58
C ASP A 323 -1.34 -10.57 8.46
N THR A 324 -2.19 -10.18 7.50
CA THR A 324 -1.79 -9.23 6.44
C THR A 324 -1.36 -7.86 6.97
N PHE A 325 -1.96 -7.42 8.09
CA PHE A 325 -1.60 -6.14 8.70
C PHE A 325 -0.22 -6.23 9.36
N ALA A 326 0.08 -7.35 10.01
CA ALA A 326 1.42 -7.64 10.54
C ALA A 326 2.47 -7.69 9.43
N ASP A 327 2.16 -8.34 8.30
CA ASP A 327 3.03 -8.40 7.11
C ASP A 327 3.31 -7.02 6.50
N LEU A 328 2.29 -6.19 6.33
CA LEU A 328 2.47 -4.84 5.79
C LEU A 328 3.33 -3.98 6.71
N ARG A 329 3.19 -4.14 8.03
CA ARG A 329 4.01 -3.44 9.03
C ARG A 329 5.46 -3.91 8.99
N SER A 330 5.70 -5.22 8.97
CA SER A 330 7.05 -5.80 8.93
C SER A 330 7.78 -5.43 7.63
N GLU A 331 7.07 -5.43 6.49
CA GLU A 331 7.63 -5.00 5.21
C GLU A 331 7.99 -3.52 5.20
N LYS A 332 7.12 -2.64 5.74
CA LYS A 332 7.42 -1.21 5.86
C LYS A 332 8.64 -0.99 6.75
N GLN A 333 8.69 -1.62 7.91
CA GLN A 333 9.81 -1.52 8.83
C GLN A 333 11.12 -2.01 8.18
N ARG A 334 11.11 -3.16 7.51
CA ARG A 334 12.28 -3.68 6.79
C ARG A 334 12.76 -2.73 5.69
N LYS A 335 11.84 -2.12 4.92
CA LYS A 335 12.22 -1.12 3.90
C LYS A 335 12.85 0.13 4.51
N GLU A 336 12.29 0.63 5.61
CA GLU A 336 12.85 1.78 6.32
C GLU A 336 14.20 1.48 6.96
N GLU A 337 14.40 0.25 7.45
CA GLU A 337 15.67 -0.23 7.97
C GLU A 337 16.73 -0.27 6.88
N ILE A 338 16.48 -0.98 5.76
CA ILE A 338 17.40 -1.06 4.61
C ILE A 338 17.75 0.34 4.10
N LEU A 339 16.79 1.26 4.02
CA LEU A 339 17.06 2.63 3.56
C LEU A 339 18.00 3.41 4.50
N LYS A 340 18.01 3.09 5.80
CA LYS A 340 18.84 3.75 6.82
C LYS A 340 20.18 3.06 7.01
N THR A 341 20.23 1.74 6.89
CA THR A 341 21.42 0.93 7.21
C THR A 341 22.21 0.52 5.99
N THR A 342 21.63 0.53 4.79
CA THR A 342 22.32 0.07 3.56
C THR A 342 22.49 1.21 2.57
N CYS A 343 23.68 1.33 1.96
CA CYS A 343 23.93 2.31 0.92
C CYS A 343 23.23 1.92 -0.39
N PHE A 344 22.47 2.85 -0.99
CA PHE A 344 21.68 2.63 -2.20
C PHE A 344 22.51 2.21 -3.44
N ILE A 345 23.78 2.65 -3.51
CA ILE A 345 24.62 2.42 -4.69
C ILE A 345 25.43 1.13 -4.54
N CYS A 346 26.21 0.99 -3.47
CA CYS A 346 27.12 -0.15 -3.32
C CYS A 346 26.53 -1.34 -2.56
N GLY A 347 25.42 -1.17 -1.83
CA GLY A 347 24.82 -2.23 -1.04
C GLY A 347 25.54 -2.57 0.26
N LEU A 348 26.54 -1.77 0.68
CA LEU A 348 27.22 -1.95 1.95
C LEU A 348 26.35 -1.49 3.11
N GLU A 349 26.39 -2.27 4.19
CA GLU A 349 25.76 -1.94 5.46
C GLU A 349 26.56 -0.89 6.24
N ARG A 350 25.87 -0.19 7.13
CA ARG A 350 26.39 0.91 7.96
C ARG A 350 27.51 0.43 8.88
N ASP A 351 27.42 -0.80 9.36
CA ASP A 351 28.40 -1.45 10.25
C ASP A 351 29.82 -1.46 9.66
N LYS A 352 29.96 -1.53 8.33
CA LYS A 352 31.28 -1.56 7.65
C LYS A 352 32.04 -0.24 7.74
N PHE A 353 31.34 0.85 8.04
CA PHE A 353 31.93 2.18 8.17
C PHE A 353 32.16 2.57 9.64
N ASP A 354 31.73 1.73 10.58
CA ASP A 354 32.02 1.93 12.00
C ASP A 354 33.54 1.77 12.24
N ASN A 355 34.12 2.67 13.03
CA ASN A 355 35.57 2.73 13.30
C ASN A 355 36.47 3.00 12.07
N LYS A 356 35.91 3.50 10.96
CA LYS A 356 36.67 3.98 9.80
C LYS A 356 36.74 5.51 9.80
N THR A 357 37.65 6.07 9.00
CA THR A 357 37.86 7.52 8.89
C THR A 357 36.67 8.24 8.26
N VAL A 358 35.93 7.55 7.38
CA VAL A 358 34.75 8.07 6.69
C VAL A 358 33.50 7.47 7.32
N SER A 359 32.60 8.35 7.78
CA SER A 359 31.29 7.94 8.32
C SER A 359 30.33 7.49 7.21
N PHE A 360 29.34 6.66 7.56
CA PHE A 360 28.30 6.23 6.61
C PHE A 360 27.53 7.42 5.99
N GLU A 361 27.25 8.44 6.79
CA GLU A 361 26.53 9.65 6.37
C GLU A 361 27.34 10.50 5.38
N GLU A 362 28.66 10.53 5.54
CA GLU A 362 29.55 11.14 4.56
C GLU A 362 29.61 10.30 3.29
N HIS A 363 29.80 8.97 3.42
CA HIS A 363 29.79 8.03 2.31
C HIS A 363 28.57 8.20 1.39
N ILE A 364 27.34 8.28 1.93
CA ILE A 364 26.13 8.43 1.10
C ILE A 364 25.94 9.85 0.52
N LYS A 365 26.55 10.88 1.13
CA LYS A 365 26.36 12.28 0.70
C LYS A 365 27.42 12.74 -0.30
N SER A 366 28.68 12.35 -0.11
CA SER A 366 29.82 12.78 -0.92
C SER A 366 30.26 11.71 -1.92
N GLU A 367 30.54 10.48 -1.47
CA GLU A 367 31.05 9.40 -2.32
C GLU A 367 29.94 8.78 -3.20
N HIS A 368 28.90 8.23 -2.56
CA HIS A 368 27.83 7.45 -3.18
C HIS A 368 26.47 8.17 -3.19
N ASN A 369 26.48 9.42 -3.65
CA ASN A 369 25.26 10.20 -3.79
C ASN A 369 24.47 9.79 -5.05
N MET A 370 23.25 9.28 -4.88
CA MET A 370 22.37 8.84 -5.97
C MET A 370 22.15 9.90 -7.07
N TRP A 371 22.13 11.19 -6.70
CA TRP A 371 21.90 12.28 -7.64
C TRP A 371 23.12 12.59 -8.50
N HIS A 372 24.34 12.44 -7.95
CA HIS A 372 25.57 12.63 -8.72
C HIS A 372 25.68 11.61 -9.85
N TYR A 373 25.31 10.34 -9.61
CA TYR A 373 25.21 9.34 -10.66
C TYR A 373 24.21 9.77 -11.74
N LEU A 374 23.00 10.21 -11.36
CA LEU A 374 22.01 10.69 -12.34
C LEU A 374 22.52 11.88 -13.16
N TYR A 375 23.23 12.83 -12.54
CA TYR A 375 23.83 13.97 -13.23
C TYR A 375 24.89 13.52 -14.23
N PHE A 376 25.74 12.56 -13.86
CA PHE A 376 26.74 11.98 -14.75
C PHE A 376 26.12 11.27 -15.95
N LEU A 377 25.08 10.45 -15.76
CA LEU A 377 24.37 9.82 -16.88
C LEU A 377 23.76 10.86 -17.85
N VAL A 378 23.25 11.98 -17.32
CA VAL A 378 22.71 13.07 -18.15
C VAL A 378 23.83 13.80 -18.88
N LEU A 379 24.98 14.02 -18.24
CA LEU A 379 26.17 14.62 -18.85
C LEU A 379 26.63 13.80 -20.06
N VAL A 380 26.86 12.49 -19.88
CA VAL A 380 27.31 11.59 -20.96
C VAL A 380 26.33 11.63 -22.14
N ARG A 381 25.02 11.71 -21.90
CA ARG A 381 24.01 11.78 -22.98
C ARG A 381 23.92 13.12 -23.71
N VAL A 382 24.48 14.20 -23.17
CA VAL A 382 24.36 15.56 -23.73
C VAL A 382 25.69 16.06 -24.28
N LYS A 383 26.80 15.65 -23.67
CA LYS A 383 28.16 16.01 -24.07
C LYS A 383 28.52 15.34 -25.41
N ASP A 384 29.31 16.03 -26.22
CA ASP A 384 29.76 15.53 -27.51
C ASP A 384 30.70 14.31 -27.32
N PRO A 385 30.52 13.21 -28.09
CA PRO A 385 31.38 12.03 -27.97
C PRO A 385 32.88 12.28 -28.17
N THR A 386 33.27 13.30 -28.93
CA THR A 386 34.69 13.64 -29.14
C THR A 386 35.34 14.31 -27.92
N GLU A 387 34.53 14.86 -27.00
CA GLU A 387 35.00 15.53 -25.79
C GLU A 387 35.02 14.60 -24.57
N TYR A 388 34.68 13.31 -24.76
CA TYR A 388 34.67 12.35 -23.68
C TYR A 388 36.07 12.14 -23.11
N THR A 389 36.16 12.14 -21.78
CA THR A 389 37.35 11.64 -21.08
C THR A 389 37.40 10.11 -21.16
N GLY A 390 38.56 9.50 -20.88
CA GLY A 390 38.70 8.03 -20.89
C GLY A 390 37.60 7.30 -20.08
N PRO A 391 37.34 7.68 -18.82
CA PRO A 391 36.25 7.10 -18.03
C PRO A 391 34.86 7.38 -18.59
N GLU A 392 34.60 8.57 -19.16
CA GLU A 392 33.32 8.90 -19.79
C GLU A 392 33.05 8.01 -21.01
N SER A 393 34.06 7.79 -21.87
CA SER A 393 33.99 6.89 -23.02
C SER A 393 33.70 5.45 -22.60
N TYR A 394 34.37 4.97 -21.56
CA TYR A 394 34.11 3.64 -20.99
C TYR A 394 32.67 3.50 -20.51
N VAL A 395 32.17 4.46 -19.71
CA VAL A 395 30.77 4.39 -19.24
C VAL A 395 29.77 4.55 -20.37
N ALA A 396 30.06 5.38 -21.38
CA ALA A 396 29.22 5.52 -22.56
C ALA A 396 29.08 4.20 -23.33
N GLN A 397 30.18 3.45 -23.49
CA GLN A 397 30.18 2.12 -24.08
C GLN A 397 29.35 1.14 -23.23
N MET A 398 29.56 1.09 -21.91
CA MET A 398 28.81 0.21 -21.00
C MET A 398 27.31 0.50 -21.04
N ILE A 399 26.90 1.77 -21.15
CA ILE A 399 25.50 2.17 -21.30
C ILE A 399 24.94 1.70 -22.65
N ALA A 400 25.70 1.79 -23.74
CA ALA A 400 25.28 1.30 -25.06
C ALA A 400 25.09 -0.22 -25.07
N GLU A 401 25.96 -0.95 -24.38
CA GLU A 401 25.89 -2.40 -24.19
C GLU A 401 24.85 -2.84 -23.13
N LYS A 402 24.24 -1.88 -22.42
CA LYS A 402 23.33 -2.11 -21.28
C LYS A 402 23.99 -2.90 -20.13
N ASN A 403 25.31 -2.79 -19.97
CA ASN A 403 26.05 -3.38 -18.88
C ASN A 403 26.07 -2.43 -17.65
N LEU A 404 25.70 -2.95 -16.48
CA LEU A 404 25.63 -2.21 -15.20
C LEU A 404 26.86 -2.41 -14.30
N GLU A 405 27.89 -3.12 -14.75
CA GLU A 405 29.09 -3.45 -13.96
C GLU A 405 29.95 -2.25 -13.57
N TRP A 406 29.78 -1.11 -14.23
CA TRP A 406 30.49 0.12 -13.89
C TRP A 406 30.00 0.74 -12.57
N PHE A 407 28.84 0.33 -12.04
CA PHE A 407 28.43 0.68 -10.67
C PHE A 407 29.22 -0.14 -9.64
N PRO A 408 29.67 0.45 -8.53
CA PRO A 408 30.36 -0.29 -7.49
C PRO A 408 29.37 -1.26 -6.82
N ARG A 409 29.77 -2.52 -6.64
CA ARG A 409 29.00 -3.55 -5.92
C ARG A 409 29.81 -4.05 -4.74
N MET A 410 29.26 -3.96 -3.54
CA MET A 410 29.88 -4.42 -2.28
C MET A 410 31.30 -3.86 -2.03
N ARG A 411 31.61 -2.67 -2.56
CA ARG A 411 32.92 -2.02 -2.41
C ARG A 411 32.79 -0.50 -2.35
N ALA A 412 33.73 0.15 -1.66
CA ALA A 412 33.85 1.61 -1.54
C ALA A 412 35.31 2.01 -1.37
N ILE A 413 35.72 3.15 -1.95
CA ILE A 413 37.11 3.62 -1.92
C ILE A 413 37.64 3.82 -0.49
N SER A 414 36.78 4.30 0.41
CA SER A 414 37.05 4.51 1.83
C SER A 414 37.35 3.24 2.62
N LEU A 415 37.00 2.06 2.09
CA LEU A 415 37.26 0.77 2.73
C LEU A 415 38.50 0.05 2.16
N VAL A 416 38.94 0.42 0.95
CA VAL A 416 40.09 -0.21 0.27
C VAL A 416 41.42 0.11 0.97
N SER A 417 41.51 1.24 1.68
CA SER A 417 42.72 1.62 2.44
C SER A 417 43.11 0.61 3.54
N SER A 418 42.22 -0.32 3.91
CA SER A 418 42.51 -1.38 4.88
C SER A 418 43.20 -2.61 4.29
N GLU A 419 43.28 -2.75 2.95
CA GLU A 419 43.99 -3.87 2.30
C GLU A 419 45.52 -3.73 2.42
N GLY A 420 46.02 -2.50 2.58
CA GLY A 420 47.46 -2.23 2.76
C GLY A 420 48.05 -2.92 3.99
N ASP A 421 47.30 -3.04 5.09
CA ASP A 421 47.75 -3.76 6.29
C ASP A 421 47.94 -5.26 6.03
N ASN A 422 47.12 -5.83 5.14
CA ASN A 422 47.23 -7.24 4.77
C ASN A 422 48.41 -7.47 3.82
N GLU A 423 48.60 -6.59 2.83
CA GLU A 423 49.78 -6.61 1.96
C GLU A 423 51.09 -6.45 2.75
N GLN A 424 51.07 -5.63 3.80
CA GLN A 424 52.23 -5.41 4.67
C GLN A 424 52.55 -6.63 5.54
N ASN A 425 51.51 -7.36 5.98
CA ASN A 425 51.68 -8.66 6.65
C ASN A 425 52.21 -9.74 5.70
N GLU A 426 51.74 -9.78 4.45
CA GLU A 426 52.25 -10.70 3.43
C GLU A 426 53.71 -10.40 3.07
N MET A 427 54.06 -9.12 2.92
CA MET A 427 55.43 -8.69 2.66
C MET A 427 56.38 -9.05 3.80
N ARG A 428 55.92 -8.95 5.06
CA ARG A 428 56.67 -9.41 6.23
C ARG A 428 56.86 -10.93 6.23
N SER A 429 55.82 -11.69 5.88
CA SER A 429 55.93 -13.16 5.75
C SER A 429 56.89 -13.59 4.63
N LEU A 430 56.92 -12.85 3.52
CA LEU A 430 57.86 -13.08 2.42
C LEU A 430 59.30 -12.75 2.83
N GLN A 431 59.50 -11.68 3.60
CA GLN A 431 60.81 -11.33 4.14
C GLN A 431 61.35 -12.43 5.07
N ASP A 432 60.52 -12.95 5.98
CA ASP A 432 60.91 -14.04 6.89
C ASP A 432 61.31 -15.31 6.11
N LYS A 433 60.60 -15.63 5.02
CA LYS A 433 60.96 -16.76 4.13
C LYS A 433 62.27 -16.52 3.39
N LEU A 434 62.53 -15.29 2.95
CA LEU A 434 63.77 -14.93 2.28
C LEU A 434 64.97 -15.07 3.22
N ASP A 435 64.86 -14.57 4.45
CA ASP A 435 65.91 -14.68 5.47
C ASP A 435 66.18 -16.15 5.85
N GLY A 436 65.11 -16.97 5.94
CA GLY A 436 65.25 -18.42 6.10
C GLY A 436 65.98 -19.09 4.92
N THR A 437 65.79 -18.59 3.70
CA THR A 437 66.48 -19.13 2.52
C THR A 437 67.95 -18.69 2.47
N VAL A 438 68.25 -17.43 2.81
CA VAL A 438 69.62 -16.90 2.87
C VAL A 438 70.47 -17.64 3.91
N THR A 439 69.88 -17.92 5.08
CA THR A 439 70.58 -18.69 6.13
C THR A 439 70.88 -20.12 5.70
N LEU A 440 69.93 -20.80 5.03
CA LEU A 440 70.16 -22.13 4.45
C LEU A 440 71.25 -22.13 3.38
N VAL A 441 71.27 -21.13 2.49
CA VAL A 441 72.31 -21.00 1.45
C VAL A 441 73.68 -20.76 2.08
N SER A 442 73.76 -19.92 3.13
CA SER A 442 75.00 -19.68 3.87
C SER A 442 75.52 -20.96 4.53
N GLN A 443 74.65 -21.74 5.17
CA GLN A 443 75.00 -23.03 5.77
C GLN A 443 75.49 -24.04 4.72
N LEU A 444 74.79 -24.15 3.59
CA LEU A 444 75.17 -25.05 2.50
C LEU A 444 76.52 -24.64 1.90
N SER A 445 76.76 -23.34 1.71
CA SER A 445 78.05 -22.82 1.24
C SER A 445 79.18 -23.15 2.22
N GLY A 446 78.93 -23.04 3.53
CA GLY A 446 79.87 -23.43 4.57
C GLY A 446 80.22 -24.92 4.50
N GLN A 447 79.21 -25.78 4.41
CA GLN A 447 79.40 -27.23 4.27
C GLN A 447 80.19 -27.60 3.00
N LEU A 448 79.92 -26.91 1.89
CA LEU A 448 80.66 -27.10 0.63
C LEU A 448 82.13 -26.71 0.74
N ALA A 449 82.41 -25.62 1.46
CA ALA A 449 83.78 -25.18 1.71
C ALA A 449 84.55 -26.18 2.59
N GLU A 450 83.92 -26.67 3.66
CA GLU A 450 84.49 -27.69 4.55
C GLU A 450 84.72 -29.02 3.81
N LEU A 451 83.76 -29.47 3.00
CA LEU A 451 83.89 -30.66 2.16
C LEU A 451 85.06 -30.52 1.17
N LYS A 452 85.22 -29.34 0.56
CA LYS A 452 86.34 -29.06 -0.34
C LYS A 452 87.67 -29.15 0.40
N GLU A 453 87.77 -28.60 1.61
CA GLU A 453 88.98 -28.68 2.43
C GLU A 453 89.31 -30.14 2.78
N GLN A 454 88.34 -30.92 3.25
CA GLN A 454 88.51 -32.35 3.54
C GLN A 454 88.96 -33.15 2.30
N MET A 455 88.40 -32.85 1.12
CA MET A 455 88.82 -33.49 -0.14
C MET A 455 90.27 -33.14 -0.53
N THR A 456 90.70 -31.91 -0.28
CA THR A 456 92.09 -31.50 -0.52
C THR A 456 93.06 -32.11 0.48
N GLU A 457 92.68 -32.21 1.75
CA GLU A 457 93.41 -32.93 2.79
C GLU A 457 93.56 -34.42 2.45
N GLN A 458 92.47 -35.10 2.07
CA GLN A 458 92.52 -36.49 1.60
C GLN A 458 93.44 -36.66 0.39
N ARG A 459 93.42 -35.72 -0.56
CA ARG A 459 94.32 -35.75 -1.72
C ARG A 459 95.79 -35.60 -1.32
N LYS A 460 96.10 -34.70 -0.38
CA LYS A 460 97.44 -34.56 0.20
C LYS A 460 97.89 -35.82 0.94
N ASN A 461 97.00 -36.44 1.73
CA ASN A 461 97.29 -37.71 2.40
C ASN A 461 97.53 -38.86 1.41
N LYS A 462 96.73 -38.97 0.33
CA LYS A 462 96.98 -39.94 -0.74
C LYS A 462 98.32 -39.70 -1.44
N GLN A 463 98.70 -38.46 -1.70
CA GLN A 463 100.03 -38.13 -2.24
C GLN A 463 101.16 -38.51 -1.28
N ARG A 464 100.99 -38.30 0.03
CA ARG A 464 101.98 -38.73 1.04
C ARG A 464 102.13 -40.25 1.09
N LEU A 465 101.03 -41.01 1.01
CA LEU A 465 101.11 -42.48 0.88
C LEU A 465 101.80 -42.91 -0.43
N GLY A 466 101.58 -42.18 -1.53
CA GLY A 466 102.24 -42.46 -2.81
C GLY A 466 103.77 -42.31 -2.78
N PHE A 467 104.32 -41.46 -1.91
CA PHE A 467 105.77 -41.30 -1.72
C PHE A 467 106.41 -42.42 -0.88
N LEU A 468 105.62 -43.21 -0.15
CA LEU A 468 106.09 -44.31 0.69
C LEU A 468 105.91 -45.70 0.03
N GLY A 469 105.45 -45.74 -1.22
CA GLY A 469 105.34 -46.97 -2.01
C GLY A 469 106.66 -47.33 -2.71
N PRO A 470 107.08 -48.62 -2.70
CA PRO A 470 108.32 -49.04 -3.38
C PRO A 470 108.20 -48.92 -4.92
N PRO A 471 109.32 -48.69 -5.63
CA PRO A 471 109.29 -48.45 -7.07
C PRO A 471 108.97 -49.74 -7.83
N GLN A 472 107.88 -49.76 -8.60
CA GLN A 472 107.62 -50.79 -9.61
C GLN A 472 108.04 -50.28 -11.01
N PRO A 473 108.78 -51.09 -11.79
CA PRO A 473 109.16 -50.75 -13.15
C PRO A 473 108.02 -51.00 -14.15
N ASN A 474 108.04 -50.16 -15.19
CA ASN A 474 107.12 -50.04 -16.31
C ASN A 474 106.70 -51.37 -16.97
N HIS A 475 105.40 -51.52 -17.22
CA HIS A 475 104.92 -52.22 -18.40
C HIS A 475 104.01 -51.30 -19.24
N HIS A 476 104.48 -51.04 -20.46
CA HIS A 476 103.71 -50.56 -21.60
C HIS A 476 102.46 -51.44 -21.83
N THR A 477 101.31 -50.84 -22.15
CA THR A 477 100.69 -50.83 -23.50
C THR A 477 99.19 -50.50 -23.46
N ASN A 478 98.82 -49.53 -24.32
CA ASN A 478 97.64 -49.40 -25.19
C ASN A 478 96.22 -49.76 -24.73
N ALA A 479 95.38 -48.72 -24.82
CA ALA A 479 94.12 -48.61 -25.57
C ALA A 479 93.06 -49.72 -25.44
N HIS A 480 91.89 -49.32 -24.94
CA HIS A 480 90.66 -49.25 -25.72
C HIS A 480 89.72 -48.17 -25.17
#